data_AF-A0A7J2VAR8-F1
#
_entry.id   AF-A0A7J2VAR8-F1
#
_cell.length_a   1.000
_cell.length_b   1.000
_cell.length_c   1.000
_cell.angle_alpha   90.00
_cell.angle_beta   90.00
_cell.angle_gamma   90.00
#
_symmetry.space_group_name_H-M   'P 1'
#
loop_
_entity.id
_entity.type
_entity.pdbx_description
1 polymer ?
#
loop_
_entity_poly.entity_id
_entity_poly.type
_entity_poly.pdbx_seq_one_letter_code
_entity_poly.pdbx_strand_id
1 'polypeptide(L)'
;MALPVSIAERLDLWPIPSREAVAVSIETGGGVTEGYVIPQVILVKVITSDRVSREVTANAVVNPHIDEVLVSDYLAEELGIQILYPRRGIWKFTDEDKPRESE
;
A
#
# COMPACT_ATOMS: atom_id res chain seq x y z
N MET A 1 -2.69 2.24 2.21
CA MET A 1 -1.45 2.01 1.45
C MET A 1 -0.67 3.30 1.41
N ALA A 2 0.63 3.28 1.69
CA ALA A 2 1.48 4.46 1.52
C ALA A 2 2.10 4.46 0.13
N LEU A 3 2.12 5.63 -0.52
CA LEU A 3 2.56 5.82 -1.89
C LEU A 3 3.69 6.87 -1.94
N PRO A 4 4.77 6.59 -2.68
CA PRO A 4 5.70 7.63 -3.14
C PRO A 4 4.97 8.64 -4.02
N VAL A 5 5.49 9.88 -4.07
CA VAL A 5 4.93 10.95 -4.92
C VAL A 5 4.82 10.51 -6.38
N SER A 6 5.85 9.84 -6.91
CA SER A 6 5.87 9.35 -8.30
C SER A 6 4.74 8.37 -8.62
N ILE A 7 4.33 7.54 -7.66
CA ILE A 7 3.20 6.61 -7.83
C ILE A 7 1.88 7.36 -7.68
N ALA A 8 1.79 8.29 -6.74
CA ALA A 8 0.61 9.13 -6.57
C ALA A 8 0.32 9.97 -7.83
N GLU A 9 1.34 10.53 -8.49
CA GLU A 9 1.21 11.26 -9.76
C GLU A 9 0.64 10.37 -10.87
N ARG A 10 1.14 9.14 -10.99
CA ARG A 10 0.66 8.17 -12.00
C ARG A 10 -0.77 7.71 -11.76
N LEU A 11 -1.28 7.86 -10.55
CA LEU A 11 -2.65 7.56 -10.15
C LEU A 11 -3.55 8.81 -10.11
N ASP A 12 -3.06 9.95 -10.60
CA ASP A 12 -3.75 11.25 -10.58
C ASP A 12 -4.16 11.70 -9.16
N LEU A 13 -3.42 11.24 -8.14
CA LEU A 13 -3.58 11.62 -6.74
C LEU A 13 -2.65 12.76 -6.32
N TRP A 14 -1.70 13.15 -7.19
CA TRP A 14 -0.75 14.22 -6.96
C TRP A 14 -0.53 15.06 -8.24
N PRO A 15 -0.34 16.40 -8.14
CA PRO A 15 -0.45 17.23 -6.94
C PRO A 15 -1.88 17.24 -6.42
N ILE A 16 -2.03 17.23 -5.09
CA ILE A 16 -3.30 16.96 -4.38
C ILE A 16 -4.46 17.76 -4.99
N PRO A 17 -5.37 17.10 -5.73
CA PRO A 17 -6.37 17.83 -6.50
C PRO A 17 -7.69 18.05 -5.73
N SER A 18 -7.93 17.33 -4.62
CA SER A 18 -9.24 17.27 -3.97
C SER A 18 -9.28 17.91 -2.57
N ARG A 19 -10.46 18.40 -2.19
CA ARG A 19 -10.78 18.87 -0.83
C ARG A 19 -10.87 17.74 0.21
N GLU A 20 -10.84 16.49 -0.24
CA GLU A 20 -11.00 15.30 0.60
C GLU A 20 -9.66 14.81 1.17
N ALA A 21 -8.54 15.34 0.68
CA ALA A 21 -7.23 15.06 1.22
C ALA A 21 -7.08 15.68 2.61
N VAL A 22 -6.73 14.85 3.58
CA VAL A 22 -6.46 15.26 4.95
C VAL A 22 -4.95 15.32 5.15
N ALA A 23 -4.42 16.51 5.46
CA ALA A 23 -3.03 16.64 5.89
C ALA A 23 -2.86 15.95 7.25
N VAL A 24 -1.84 15.09 7.35
CA VAL A 24 -1.51 14.35 8.56
C VAL A 24 -0.06 14.58 8.94
N SER A 25 0.18 14.73 10.23
CA SER A 25 1.54 14.71 10.79
C SER A 25 2.02 13.28 10.89
N ILE A 26 3.07 12.94 10.15
CA ILE A 26 3.75 11.66 10.20
C ILE A 26 4.99 11.83 11.09
N GLU A 27 5.00 11.16 12.23
CA GLU A 27 6.20 11.07 13.07
C GLU A 27 7.21 10.13 12.42
N THR A 28 8.41 10.63 12.15
CA THR A 28 9.54 9.85 11.66
C THR A 28 10.67 9.88 12.68
N GLY A 29 11.63 8.96 12.58
CA GLY A 29 12.84 9.00 13.41
C GLY A 29 13.69 10.27 13.26
N GLY A 30 13.47 11.06 12.19
CA GLY A 30 14.14 12.33 11.93
C GLY A 30 13.31 13.58 12.26
N GLY A 31 12.08 13.43 12.77
CA GLY A 31 11.17 14.54 13.08
C GLY A 31 9.76 14.35 12.50
N VAL A 32 8.90 15.34 12.71
CA VAL A 32 7.53 15.35 12.18
C VAL A 32 7.57 15.83 10.73
N THR A 33 6.92 15.10 9.82
CA THR A 33 6.73 15.52 8.45
C THR A 33 5.26 15.51 8.04
N GLU A 34 4.91 16.28 7.01
CA GLU A 34 3.56 16.31 6.48
C GLU A 34 3.36 15.20 5.45
N GLY A 35 2.29 14.44 5.62
CA GLY A 35 1.76 13.52 4.63
C GLY A 35 0.30 13.83 4.32
N TYR A 36 -0.24 13.15 3.32
CA TYR A 36 -1.62 13.39 2.88
C TYR A 36 -2.39 12.10 2.76
N VAL A 37 -3.54 12.02 3.43
CA VAL A 37 -4.45 10.87 3.36
C VAL A 37 -5.61 11.21 2.45
N ILE A 38 -5.82 10.40 1.42
CA ILE A 38 -6.98 10.46 0.53
C ILE A 38 -7.81 9.19 0.78
N PRO A 39 -9.00 9.32 1.41
CA PRO A 39 -9.77 8.16 1.84
C PRO A 39 -10.40 7.42 0.65
N GLN A 40 -10.40 6.09 0.70
CA GLN A 40 -11.16 5.18 -0.18
C GLN A 40 -11.00 5.42 -1.70
N VAL A 41 -9.81 5.87 -2.13
CA VAL A 41 -9.58 6.32 -3.52
C VAL A 41 -8.86 5.29 -4.40
N ILE A 42 -8.26 4.25 -3.80
CA ILE A 42 -7.52 3.22 -4.52
C ILE A 42 -8.19 1.85 -4.40
N LEU A 43 -8.22 1.12 -5.53
CA LEU A 43 -8.60 -0.28 -5.61
C LEU A 43 -7.32 -1.12 -5.72
N VAL A 44 -7.16 -2.07 -4.80
CA VAL A 44 -5.96 -2.91 -4.72
C VAL A 44 -6.33 -4.36 -4.92
N LYS A 45 -5.52 -5.08 -5.71
CA LYS A 45 -5.59 -6.54 -5.85
C LYS A 45 -4.19 -7.11 -6.04
N VAL A 46 -4.01 -8.35 -5.63
CA VAL A 46 -2.79 -9.13 -5.85
C VAL A 46 -2.97 -9.91 -7.14
N ILE A 47 -2.02 -9.76 -8.05
CA ILE A 47 -1.99 -10.49 -9.33
C ILE A 47 -0.78 -11.42 -9.29
N THR A 48 -1.02 -12.72 -9.49
CA THR A 48 0.01 -13.74 -9.65
C THR A 48 -0.16 -14.43 -11.00
N SER A 49 0.77 -15.30 -11.38
CA SER A 49 0.72 -16.03 -12.66
C SER A 49 -0.52 -16.93 -12.82
N ASP A 50 -1.12 -17.33 -11.70
CA ASP A 50 -2.18 -18.35 -11.61
C ASP A 50 -3.48 -17.84 -10.96
N ARG A 51 -3.46 -16.65 -10.35
CA ARG A 51 -4.58 -16.14 -9.54
C ARG A 51 -4.61 -14.62 -9.51
N VAL A 52 -5.83 -14.08 -9.39
CA VAL A 52 -6.07 -12.69 -9.02
C VAL A 52 -6.89 -12.68 -7.73
N SER A 53 -6.51 -11.87 -6.74
CA SER A 53 -7.26 -11.75 -5.49
C SER A 53 -8.58 -10.98 -5.68
N ARG A 54 -9.40 -10.93 -4.63
CA ARG A 54 -10.47 -9.93 -4.54
C ARG A 54 -9.90 -8.51 -4.60
N GLU A 55 -10.74 -7.57 -5.02
CA GLU A 55 -10.44 -6.15 -4.97
C GLU A 55 -10.77 -5.59 -3.58
N VAL A 56 -9.86 -4.78 -3.04
CA VAL A 56 -10.01 -4.12 -1.75
C VAL A 56 -9.86 -2.61 -1.96
N THR A 57 -10.87 -1.85 -1.54
CA THR A 57 -10.79 -0.39 -1.52
C THR A 57 -9.97 0.05 -0.32
N ALA A 58 -8.99 0.93 -0.54
CA ALA A 58 -8.09 1.41 0.50
C ALA A 58 -7.89 2.93 0.46
N ASN A 59 -7.41 3.47 1.57
CA ASN A 59 -6.93 4.84 1.64
C ASN A 59 -5.52 4.93 1.02
N ALA A 60 -5.28 6.01 0.27
CA ALA A 60 -3.95 6.36 -0.20
C ALA A 60 -3.31 7.34 0.79
N VAL A 61 -2.08 7.06 1.20
CA VAL A 61 -1.26 7.96 2.02
C VAL A 61 -0.08 8.40 1.19
N VAL A 62 -0.08 9.63 0.67
CA VAL A 62 1.05 10.16 -0.09
C VAL A 62 2.12 10.60 0.90
N ASN A 63 3.31 9.99 0.80
CA ASN A 63 4.45 10.31 1.65
C ASN A 63 5.67 10.65 0.75
N PRO A 64 6.16 11.90 0.77
CA PRO A 64 7.32 12.31 -0.02
C PRO A 64 8.66 11.67 0.39
N HIS A 65 8.72 10.98 1.53
CA HIS A 65 9.95 10.44 2.12
C HIS A 65 10.10 8.93 1.96
N ILE A 66 9.22 8.29 1.19
CA ILE A 66 9.34 6.87 0.83
C ILE A 66 9.53 6.74 -0.67
N ASP A 67 10.37 5.78 -1.06
CA ASP A 67 10.66 5.49 -2.46
C ASP A 67 9.87 4.25 -2.98
N GLU A 68 9.20 3.53 -2.08
CA GLU A 68 8.45 2.31 -2.38
C GLU A 68 7.03 2.35 -1.83
N VAL A 69 6.14 1.57 -2.44
CA VAL A 69 4.75 1.41 -1.98
C VAL A 69 4.73 0.53 -0.74
N LEU A 70 4.08 1.01 0.32
CA LEU A 70 3.93 0.25 1.56
C LEU A 70 2.49 -0.24 1.75
N VAL A 71 2.35 -1.54 1.96
CA VAL A 71 1.09 -2.21 2.32
C VAL A 71 1.00 -2.28 3.84
N SER A 72 -0.08 -1.76 4.42
CA SER A 72 -0.33 -1.92 5.86
C SER A 72 -0.75 -3.35 6.18
N ASP A 73 -0.54 -3.77 7.42
CA ASP A 73 -1.05 -5.03 7.98
C ASP A 73 -2.55 -5.24 7.71
N TYR A 74 -3.37 -4.21 7.95
CA TYR A 74 -4.81 -4.25 7.66
C TYR A 74 -5.10 -4.57 6.18
N LEU A 75 -4.37 -3.93 5.25
CA LEU A 75 -4.58 -4.15 3.82
C LEU A 75 -4.04 -5.53 3.39
N ALA A 76 -2.93 -5.97 3.98
CA ALA A 76 -2.39 -7.30 3.74
C ALA A 76 -3.38 -8.39 4.19
N GLU A 77 -3.99 -8.24 5.36
CA GLU A 77 -5.03 -9.15 5.87
C GLU A 77 -6.26 -9.17 4.96
N GLU A 78 -6.76 -8.00 4.55
CA GLU A 78 -7.89 -7.93 3.63
C GLU A 78 -7.59 -8.58 2.27
N LEU A 79 -6.36 -8.46 1.77
CA LEU A 79 -5.93 -9.14 0.53
C LEU A 79 -5.68 -10.64 0.71
N GLY A 80 -5.77 -11.15 1.94
CA GLY A 80 -5.48 -12.55 2.27
C GLY A 80 -4.00 -12.90 2.16
N ILE A 81 -3.10 -11.94 2.38
CA ILE A 81 -1.65 -12.15 2.34
C ILE A 81 -1.17 -12.62 3.71
N GLN A 82 -0.48 -13.76 3.74
CA GLN A 82 0.23 -14.26 4.91
C GLN A 82 1.74 -14.24 4.67
N ILE A 83 2.46 -13.42 5.43
CA ILE A 83 3.92 -13.32 5.33
C ILE A 83 4.57 -14.49 6.09
N LEU A 84 5.46 -15.24 5.43
CA LEU A 84 6.14 -16.40 6.01
C LEU A 84 7.59 -16.08 6.38
N TYR A 85 8.35 -15.53 5.43
CA TYR A 85 9.76 -15.17 5.63
C TYR A 85 10.05 -13.81 5.00
N PRO A 86 9.86 -12.70 5.75
CA PRO A 86 9.97 -11.34 5.21
C PRO A 86 11.31 -11.07 4.53
N ARG A 87 12.42 -11.48 5.17
CA ARG A 87 13.79 -11.31 4.62
C ARG A 87 13.99 -11.99 3.27
N ARG A 88 13.27 -13.10 3.02
CA ARG A 88 13.36 -13.88 1.77
C ARG A 88 12.26 -13.52 0.77
N GLY A 89 11.38 -12.57 1.10
CA GLY A 89 10.22 -12.25 0.28
C GLY A 89 9.20 -13.40 0.17
N ILE A 90 9.19 -14.35 1.12
CA ILE A 90 8.28 -15.51 1.02
C ILE A 90 6.97 -15.23 1.74
N TRP A 91 5.86 -15.43 1.04
CA TRP A 91 4.49 -15.25 1.51
C TRP A 91 3.57 -16.32 0.90
N LYS A 92 2.29 -16.37 1.29
CA LYS A 92 1.25 -17.20 0.66
C LYS A 92 -0.11 -16.53 0.80
N PHE A 93 -1.11 -16.95 0.02
CA PHE A 93 -2.49 -16.63 0.37
C PHE A 93 -2.95 -17.40 1.62
N THR A 94 -3.87 -16.84 2.39
CA THR A 94 -4.39 -17.45 3.62
C THR A 94 -5.18 -18.74 3.38
N ASP A 95 -5.72 -18.92 2.16
CA ASP A 95 -6.51 -20.07 1.74
C ASP A 95 -5.71 -21.11 0.93
N GLU A 96 -4.37 -21.04 0.95
CA GLU A 96 -3.50 -22.00 0.29
C GLU A 96 -2.27 -22.37 1.15
N ASP A 97 -1.52 -23.39 0.71
CA ASP A 97 -0.21 -23.77 1.29
C ASP A 97 0.97 -23.58 0.33
N LYS A 98 0.71 -23.01 -0.85
CA LYS A 98 1.74 -22.75 -1.86
C LYS A 98 2.54 -21.48 -1.49
N PRO A 99 3.85 -21.58 -1.19
CA PRO A 99 4.67 -20.39 -0.99
C PRO A 99 4.86 -19.63 -2.31
N ARG A 100 4.93 -18.31 -2.19
CA ARG A 100 5.11 -17.34 -3.25
C ARG A 100 6.27 -16.42 -2.89
N GLU A 101 6.95 -15.91 -3.90
CA GLU A 101 8.07 -14.98 -3.75
C GLU A 101 7.63 -13.59 -4.21
N SER A 102 8.01 -12.56 -3.46
CA SER A 102 7.97 -11.17 -3.93
C SER A 102 9.22 -10.89 -4.76
N GLU A 103 9.06 -10.10 -5.82
CA GLU A 103 10.20 -9.55 -6.58
C GLU A 103 11.01 -8.55 -5.75
#